data_AF-A0A1M3DU91-F1
#
_entry.id   AF-A0A1M3DU91-F1
#
_cell.length_a   1.000
_cell.length_b   1.000
_cell.length_c   1.000
_cell.angle_alpha   90.00
_cell.angle_beta   90.00
_cell.angle_gamma   90.00
#
_symmetry.space_group_name_H-M   'P 1'
#
loop_
_entity.id
_entity.type
_entity.pdbx_description
1 polymer ?
#
loop_
_entity_poly.entity_id
_entity_poly.type
_entity_poly.pdbx_seq_one_letter_code
_entity_poly.pdbx_strand_id
1 'polypeptide(L)'
;MFTIIDRYIIKKYLGTFGFMLGLLTIIVLVIDVQAKAPRIESNGFTVTEFLINFYPFWIINLIITFMSILVFISVIFFTSRMANNTEIVAIISSGASFHRFARPYFITSGFIAIFALLLNHYVLPLANVKKNELEPYTYNAMDRQQFTGNSEVATQLSKTEYIFIKSYNKKEKRGSGFFYQKFDKNRKLIYQLNASDFSWIKEKNHFLLSNYLEKTINKDQTEKLANGNDMTKSFGHPPEELFPDVLLGQNKTTPDLITFINREKEKGNANLNNYLNELYQRTSMPISVIILTVLGLSLSSQKKRGGLGLNLALGIALAFVFVFSFEVLKVVSANKTLPPLFAMWLPNIIFGPVALYLYFKRANQ
;
A
#
# COMPACT_ATOMS: atom_id res chain seq x y z
N MET A 1 7.41 17.15 32.30
CA MET A 1 8.88 17.05 32.37
C MET A 1 9.28 15.57 32.25
N PHE A 2 10.22 15.22 31.36
CA PHE A 2 10.70 13.84 31.22
C PHE A 2 11.69 13.51 32.34
N THR A 3 11.49 12.40 33.04
CA THR A 3 12.46 11.92 34.04
C THR A 3 13.64 11.21 33.38
N ILE A 4 14.67 10.93 34.17
CA ILE A 4 15.85 10.16 33.73
C ILE A 4 15.43 8.77 33.22
N ILE A 5 14.48 8.12 33.90
CA ILE A 5 13.92 6.82 33.51
C ILE A 5 13.19 6.94 32.16
N ASP A 6 12.40 8.00 31.96
CA ASP A 6 11.69 8.20 30.70
C ASP A 6 12.70 8.29 29.53
N ARG A 7 13.76 9.10 29.67
CA ARG A 7 14.81 9.27 28.65
C ARG A 7 15.57 7.97 28.40
N TYR A 8 15.85 7.20 29.44
CA TYR A 8 16.52 5.91 29.33
C TYR A 8 15.70 4.93 28.48
N ILE A 9 14.41 4.78 28.79
CA ILE A 9 13.51 3.87 28.06
C ILE A 9 13.34 4.33 26.60
N ILE A 10 13.11 5.62 26.36
CA ILE A 10 12.96 6.17 25.00
C ILE A 10 14.23 5.91 24.17
N LYS A 11 15.42 6.17 24.75
CA LYS A 11 16.70 5.93 24.05
C LYS A 11 16.91 4.45 23.74
N LYS A 12 16.59 3.55 24.66
CA LYS A 12 16.70 2.09 24.44
C LYS A 12 15.72 1.61 23.38
N TYR A 13 14.48 2.08 23.42
CA TYR A 13 13.47 1.75 22.43
C TYR A 13 13.87 2.23 21.03
N LEU A 14 14.08 3.53 20.83
CA LEU A 14 14.45 4.07 19.52
C LEU A 14 15.78 3.51 19.01
N GLY A 15 16.76 3.32 19.89
CA GLY A 15 18.05 2.74 19.52
C GLY A 15 17.92 1.28 19.04
N THR A 16 17.12 0.47 19.74
CA THR A 16 16.88 -0.92 19.36
C THR A 16 16.05 -1.00 18.09
N PHE A 17 15.02 -0.16 17.94
CA PHE A 17 14.21 -0.07 16.74
C PHE A 17 15.03 0.32 15.51
N GLY A 18 15.83 1.38 15.60
CA GLY A 18 16.69 1.81 14.50
C GLY A 18 17.74 0.76 14.12
N PHE A 19 18.34 0.09 15.10
CA PHE A 19 19.28 -1.00 14.86
C PHE A 19 18.62 -2.17 14.14
N MET A 20 17.46 -2.64 14.63
CA MET A 20 16.72 -3.76 14.02
C MET A 20 16.21 -3.41 12.62
N LEU A 21 15.77 -2.17 12.42
CA LEU A 21 15.35 -1.67 11.11
C LEU A 21 16.51 -1.65 10.12
N GLY A 22 17.66 -1.11 10.51
CA GLY A 22 18.87 -1.08 9.68
C GLY A 22 19.35 -2.50 9.32
N LEU A 23 19.42 -3.38 10.32
CA LEU A 23 19.81 -4.78 10.12
C LEU A 23 18.86 -5.50 9.14
N LEU A 24 17.55 -5.40 9.35
CA LEU A 24 16.56 -6.02 8.47
C LEU A 24 16.65 -5.44 7.06
N THR A 25 16.79 -4.12 6.94
CA THR A 25 16.88 -3.43 5.64
C THR A 25 18.08 -3.92 4.84
N ILE A 26 19.25 -4.05 5.48
CA ILE A 26 20.47 -4.54 4.81
C ILE A 26 20.28 -5.99 4.35
N ILE A 27 19.80 -6.87 5.24
CA ILE A 27 19.61 -8.29 4.93
C ILE A 27 18.64 -8.46 3.76
N VAL A 28 17.47 -7.81 3.85
CA VAL A 28 16.43 -7.93 2.83
C VAL A 28 16.86 -7.29 1.51
N LEU A 29 17.58 -6.16 1.54
CA LEU A 29 18.13 -5.55 0.34
C LEU A 29 19.10 -6.48 -0.38
N VAL A 30 20.04 -7.11 0.33
CA VAL A 30 20.99 -8.04 -0.27
C VAL A 30 20.26 -9.22 -0.91
N ILE A 31 19.28 -9.80 -0.22
CA ILE A 31 18.49 -10.92 -0.74
C ILE A 31 17.72 -10.50 -2.00
N ASP A 32 17.04 -9.35 -1.97
CA ASP A 32 16.21 -8.88 -3.08
C ASP A 32 17.06 -8.52 -4.31
N VAL A 33 18.20 -7.86 -4.11
CA VAL A 33 19.18 -7.57 -5.17
C VAL A 33 19.67 -8.85 -5.82
N GLN A 34 20.11 -9.82 -5.02
CA GLN A 34 20.62 -11.09 -5.55
C GLN A 34 19.55 -11.87 -6.33
N ALA A 35 18.29 -11.85 -5.84
CA ALA A 35 17.19 -12.52 -6.52
C ALA A 35 16.80 -11.87 -7.86
N LYS A 36 16.93 -10.55 -7.96
CA LYS A 36 16.50 -9.76 -9.14
C LYS A 36 17.62 -9.43 -10.12
N ALA A 37 18.89 -9.49 -9.70
CA ALA A 37 20.04 -9.10 -10.53
C ALA A 37 20.05 -9.77 -11.93
N PRO A 38 19.83 -11.09 -12.09
CA PRO A 38 19.82 -11.71 -13.42
C PRO A 38 18.72 -11.15 -14.34
N ARG A 39 17.57 -10.81 -13.77
CA ARG A 39 16.42 -10.25 -14.51
C ARG A 39 16.65 -8.80 -14.89
N ILE A 40 17.31 -8.04 -14.02
CA ILE A 40 17.70 -6.64 -14.29
C ILE A 40 18.71 -6.60 -15.45
N GLU A 41 19.74 -7.44 -15.39
CA GLU A 41 20.81 -7.49 -16.40
C GLU A 41 20.30 -7.98 -17.76
N SER A 42 19.46 -9.02 -17.78
CA SER A 42 18.83 -9.48 -19.02
C SER A 42 17.89 -8.45 -19.67
N ASN A 43 17.45 -7.45 -18.91
CA ASN A 43 16.66 -6.33 -19.42
C ASN A 43 17.50 -5.12 -19.88
N GLY A 44 18.84 -5.26 -19.88
CA GLY A 44 19.78 -4.22 -20.34
C GLY A 44 20.09 -3.15 -19.31
N PHE A 45 19.64 -3.31 -18.06
CA PHE A 45 19.95 -2.40 -16.97
C PHE A 45 21.13 -2.89 -16.14
N THR A 46 21.81 -1.97 -15.48
CA THR A 46 22.84 -2.33 -14.49
C THR A 46 22.26 -2.43 -13.09
N VAL A 47 22.79 -3.33 -12.26
CA VAL A 47 22.39 -3.42 -10.85
C VAL A 47 22.65 -2.09 -10.11
N THR A 48 23.74 -1.39 -10.44
CA THR A 48 24.07 -0.09 -9.84
C THR A 48 22.99 0.96 -10.12
N GLU A 49 22.42 0.98 -11.32
CA GLU A 49 21.33 1.90 -11.65
C GLU A 49 20.11 1.65 -10.77
N PHE A 50 19.77 0.39 -10.51
CA PHE A 50 18.69 0.03 -9.58
C PHE A 50 19.02 0.40 -8.13
N LEU A 51 20.27 0.20 -7.69
CA LEU A 51 20.70 0.58 -6.33
C LEU A 51 20.55 2.08 -6.05
N ILE A 52 20.65 2.92 -7.07
CA ILE A 52 20.52 4.38 -6.93
C ILE A 52 19.06 4.83 -7.16
N ASN A 53 18.40 4.31 -8.20
CA ASN A 53 17.13 4.85 -8.68
C ASN A 53 15.88 4.06 -8.24
N PHE A 54 16.03 2.81 -7.80
CA PHE A 54 14.91 1.94 -7.37
C PHE A 54 14.94 1.65 -5.88
N TYR A 55 16.05 1.12 -5.36
CA TYR A 55 16.12 0.60 -4.00
C TYR A 55 15.87 1.64 -2.90
N PRO A 56 16.32 2.91 -2.99
CA PRO A 56 16.01 3.92 -1.97
C PRO A 56 14.51 4.15 -1.79
N PHE A 57 13.74 4.10 -2.88
CA PHE A 57 12.29 4.24 -2.83
C PHE A 57 11.59 2.96 -2.39
N TRP A 58 12.12 1.80 -2.81
CA TRP A 58 11.62 0.51 -2.35
C TRP A 58 11.82 0.30 -0.84
N ILE A 59 12.95 0.77 -0.28
CA ILE A 59 13.23 0.73 1.16
C ILE A 59 12.15 1.48 1.96
N ILE A 60 11.58 2.58 1.45
CA ILE A 60 10.49 3.29 2.13
C ILE A 60 9.26 2.37 2.30
N ASN A 61 8.93 1.61 1.26
CA ASN A 61 7.85 0.62 1.30
C ASN A 61 8.16 -0.50 2.31
N LEU A 62 9.39 -1.00 2.32
CA LEU A 62 9.86 -2.00 3.28
C LEU A 62 9.75 -1.50 4.73
N ILE A 63 10.25 -0.29 5.01
CA ILE A 63 10.21 0.32 6.34
C ILE A 63 8.78 0.36 6.86
N ILE A 64 7.82 0.77 6.02
CA ILE A 64 6.40 0.87 6.39
C ILE A 64 5.79 -0.50 6.63
N THR A 65 6.05 -1.46 5.73
CA THR A 65 5.50 -2.82 5.81
C THR A 65 5.91 -3.54 7.10
N PHE A 66 7.18 -3.41 7.49
CA PHE A 66 7.72 -4.09 8.67
C PHE A 66 7.75 -3.25 9.94
N MET A 67 7.30 -1.98 9.89
CA MET A 67 7.44 -1.04 11.01
C MET A 67 6.88 -1.58 12.31
N SER A 68 5.66 -2.12 12.25
CA SER A 68 4.92 -2.58 13.44
C SER A 68 5.58 -3.83 14.06
N ILE A 69 6.03 -4.78 13.24
CA ILE A 69 6.77 -5.96 13.72
C ILE A 69 8.09 -5.53 14.37
N LEU A 70 8.84 -4.64 13.73
CA LEU A 70 10.12 -4.19 14.26
C LEU A 70 9.98 -3.43 15.56
N VAL A 71 8.94 -2.59 15.68
CA VAL A 71 8.55 -1.98 16.94
C VAL A 71 8.29 -3.04 18.00
N PHE A 72 7.49 -4.05 17.67
CA PHE A 72 7.14 -5.12 18.58
C PHE A 72 8.35 -5.89 19.10
N ILE A 73 9.21 -6.35 18.18
CA ILE A 73 10.44 -7.09 18.49
C ILE A 73 11.36 -6.22 19.35
N SER A 74 11.49 -4.93 19.02
CA SER A 74 12.29 -4.00 19.79
C SER A 74 11.80 -3.89 21.22
N VAL A 75 10.50 -3.65 21.39
CA VAL A 75 9.85 -3.53 22.70
C VAL A 75 10.06 -4.79 23.53
N ILE A 76 9.82 -5.98 22.96
CA ILE A 76 10.06 -7.24 23.67
C ILE A 76 11.53 -7.38 24.05
N PHE A 77 12.44 -7.17 23.10
CA PHE A 77 13.86 -7.41 23.32
C PHE A 77 14.41 -6.56 24.47
N PHE A 78 14.21 -5.24 24.42
CA PHE A 78 14.78 -4.37 25.43
C PHE A 78 14.05 -4.49 26.77
N THR A 79 12.72 -4.65 26.77
CA THR A 79 11.94 -4.76 28.01
C THR A 79 12.21 -6.09 28.69
N SER A 80 12.32 -7.18 27.94
CA SER A 80 12.71 -8.49 28.48
C SER A 80 14.12 -8.43 29.07
N ARG A 81 15.05 -7.70 28.44
CA ARG A 81 16.38 -7.45 29.01
C ARG A 81 16.31 -6.68 30.33
N MET A 82 15.53 -5.59 30.39
CA MET A 82 15.31 -4.82 31.62
C MET A 82 14.67 -5.68 32.73
N ALA A 83 13.70 -6.53 32.38
CA ALA A 83 13.04 -7.44 33.32
C ALA A 83 14.03 -8.46 33.90
N ASN A 84 14.87 -9.05 33.05
CA ASN A 84 15.87 -10.05 33.46
C ASN A 84 16.96 -9.43 34.35
N ASN A 85 17.40 -8.22 34.02
CA ASN A 85 18.30 -7.40 34.83
C ASN A 85 17.65 -6.85 36.10
N THR A 86 16.39 -7.17 36.38
CA THR A 86 15.61 -6.68 37.54
C THR A 86 15.44 -5.16 37.61
N GLU A 87 15.72 -4.43 36.52
CA GLU A 87 15.53 -2.98 36.41
C GLU A 87 14.06 -2.60 36.58
N ILE A 88 13.14 -3.36 35.97
CA ILE A 88 11.69 -3.13 36.08
C ILE A 88 11.21 -3.33 37.52
N VAL A 89 11.70 -4.38 38.19
CA VAL A 89 11.34 -4.67 39.58
C VAL A 89 11.82 -3.55 40.49
N ALA A 90 13.06 -3.09 40.33
CA ALA A 90 13.59 -1.96 41.11
C ALA A 90 12.77 -0.67 40.93
N ILE A 91 12.37 -0.35 39.69
CA ILE A 91 11.53 0.83 39.41
C ILE A 91 10.18 0.72 40.12
N ILE A 92 9.50 -0.42 40.01
CA ILE A 92 8.16 -0.59 40.60
C ILE A 92 8.25 -0.63 42.13
N SER A 93 9.24 -1.35 42.70
CA SER A 93 9.47 -1.43 44.15
C SER A 93 9.85 -0.10 44.78
N SER A 94 10.35 0.87 44.01
CA SER A 94 10.59 2.25 44.48
C SER A 94 9.30 3.09 44.67
N GLY A 95 8.13 2.50 44.41
CA GLY A 95 6.81 3.15 44.54
C GLY A 95 6.25 3.68 43.22
N ALA A 96 6.91 3.46 42.08
CA ALA A 96 6.38 3.86 40.78
C ALA A 96 5.31 2.87 40.29
N SER A 97 4.14 3.37 39.90
CA SER A 97 3.11 2.54 39.29
C SER A 97 3.54 1.99 37.93
N PHE A 98 2.97 0.85 37.52
CA PHE A 98 3.19 0.30 36.18
C PHE A 98 2.78 1.29 35.08
N HIS A 99 1.74 2.09 35.31
CA HIS A 99 1.33 3.16 34.40
C HIS A 99 2.42 4.23 34.22
N ARG A 100 3.14 4.62 35.29
CA ARG A 100 4.25 5.57 35.20
C ARG A 100 5.41 4.99 34.38
N PHE A 101 5.72 3.71 34.59
CA PHE A 101 6.73 2.97 33.83
C PHE A 101 6.37 2.82 32.34
N ALA A 102 5.10 2.57 32.04
CA ALA A 102 4.61 2.38 30.67
C ALA A 102 4.55 3.70 29.86
N ARG A 103 4.41 4.85 30.51
CA ARG A 103 4.29 6.16 29.84
C ARG A 103 5.32 6.44 28.73
N PRO A 104 6.65 6.27 28.93
CA PRO A 104 7.63 6.49 27.87
C PRO A 104 7.45 5.57 26.66
N TYR A 105 6.89 4.36 26.84
CA TYR A 105 6.55 3.47 25.71
C TYR A 105 5.44 4.07 24.85
N PHE A 106 4.36 4.55 25.46
CA PHE A 106 3.25 5.19 24.75
C PHE A 106 3.65 6.47 24.02
N ILE A 107 4.51 7.28 24.64
CA ILE A 107 5.02 8.50 24.00
C ILE A 107 5.86 8.13 22.77
N THR A 108 6.74 7.13 22.91
CA THR A 108 7.61 6.68 21.81
C THR A 108 6.80 6.05 20.68
N SER A 109 5.84 5.18 20.99
CA SER A 109 5.01 4.53 19.97
C SER A 109 4.05 5.50 19.30
N GLY A 110 3.53 6.49 20.04
CA GLY A 110 2.76 7.59 19.46
C GLY A 110 3.59 8.42 18.48
N PHE A 111 4.83 8.75 18.83
CA PHE A 111 5.76 9.43 17.93
C PHE A 111 6.04 8.60 16.66
N ILE A 112 6.34 7.30 16.81
CA ILE A 112 6.58 6.40 15.67
C ILE A 112 5.31 6.28 14.81
N ALA A 113 4.13 6.15 15.41
CA ALA A 113 2.87 6.04 14.67
C ALA A 113 2.54 7.32 13.89
N ILE A 114 2.75 8.50 14.47
CA ILE A 114 2.58 9.78 13.76
C ILE A 114 3.56 9.88 12.59
N PHE A 115 4.82 9.52 12.80
CA PHE A 115 5.81 9.49 11.74
C PHE A 115 5.41 8.51 10.63
N ALA A 116 4.93 7.31 10.99
CA ALA A 116 4.43 6.30 10.07
C ALA A 116 3.22 6.76 9.26
N LEU A 117 2.29 7.52 9.89
CA LEU A 117 1.14 8.11 9.21
C LEU A 117 1.58 9.12 8.15
N LEU A 118 2.51 10.02 8.51
CA LEU A 118 3.06 11.01 7.57
C LEU A 118 3.76 10.32 6.39
N LEU A 119 4.57 9.30 6.67
CA LEU A 119 5.21 8.52 5.62
C LEU A 119 4.18 7.83 4.71
N ASN A 120 3.18 7.14 5.28
CA ASN A 120 2.16 6.42 4.49
C ASN A 120 1.30 7.33 3.61
N HIS A 121 0.91 8.51 4.11
CA HIS A 121 -0.04 9.37 3.41
C HIS A 121 0.61 10.23 2.32
N TYR A 122 1.89 10.58 2.48
CA TYR A 122 2.56 11.56 1.62
C TYR A 122 3.85 11.05 0.99
N VAL A 123 4.75 10.43 1.76
CA VAL A 123 6.09 10.05 1.26
C VAL A 123 6.05 8.75 0.46
N LEU A 124 5.31 7.75 0.95
CA LEU A 124 5.18 6.45 0.31
C LEU A 124 4.59 6.54 -1.10
N PRO A 125 3.52 7.33 -1.37
CA PRO A 125 3.00 7.46 -2.72
C PRO A 125 4.02 8.03 -3.71
N LEU A 126 4.80 9.03 -3.29
CA LEU A 126 5.87 9.62 -4.11
C LEU A 126 6.98 8.60 -4.38
N ALA A 127 7.35 7.81 -3.37
CA ALA A 127 8.30 6.72 -3.52
C ALA A 127 7.77 5.63 -4.46
N ASN A 128 6.50 5.28 -4.37
CA ASN A 128 5.87 4.29 -5.23
C ASN A 128 5.89 4.72 -6.70
N VAL A 129 5.71 6.01 -7.03
CA VAL A 129 5.83 6.49 -8.42
C VAL A 129 7.21 6.16 -9.00
N LYS A 130 8.28 6.47 -8.27
CA LYS A 130 9.66 6.20 -8.71
C LYS A 130 10.00 4.70 -8.72
N LYS A 131 9.54 3.97 -7.70
CA LYS A 131 9.71 2.52 -7.60
C LYS A 131 9.01 1.80 -8.78
N ASN A 132 7.75 2.14 -9.04
CA ASN A 132 6.89 1.49 -10.03
C ASN A 132 7.33 1.77 -11.48
N GLU A 133 8.14 2.81 -11.71
CA GLU A 133 8.75 3.08 -13.02
C GLU A 133 9.74 1.99 -13.42
N LEU A 134 10.52 1.48 -12.45
CA LEU A 134 11.58 0.50 -12.68
C LEU A 134 11.20 -0.94 -12.25
N GLU A 135 10.20 -1.10 -11.40
CA GLU A 135 9.75 -2.40 -10.87
C GLU A 135 9.44 -3.45 -11.96
N PRO A 136 8.78 -3.13 -13.09
CA PRO A 136 8.47 -4.12 -14.13
C PRO A 136 9.70 -4.78 -14.74
N TYR A 137 10.85 -4.10 -14.74
CA TYR A 137 12.11 -4.65 -15.25
C TYR A 137 12.83 -5.58 -14.26
N THR A 138 12.25 -5.77 -13.06
CA THR A 138 12.67 -6.81 -12.12
C THR A 138 11.91 -8.13 -12.31
N TYR A 139 10.88 -8.13 -13.16
CA TYR A 139 10.04 -9.30 -13.43
C TYR A 139 10.53 -10.09 -14.64
N ASN A 140 10.00 -11.30 -14.79
CA ASN A 140 10.22 -12.12 -15.97
C ASN A 140 9.52 -11.50 -17.19
N ALA A 141 9.93 -11.90 -18.40
CA ALA A 141 9.41 -11.32 -19.64
C ALA A 141 7.88 -11.36 -19.77
N MET A 142 7.25 -12.46 -19.35
CA MET A 142 5.78 -12.62 -19.38
C MET A 142 5.08 -11.64 -18.45
N ASP A 143 5.48 -11.58 -17.19
CA ASP A 143 4.89 -10.70 -16.19
C ASP A 143 5.13 -9.23 -16.57
N ARG A 144 6.35 -8.91 -17.02
CA ARG A 144 6.70 -7.56 -17.52
C ARG A 144 5.76 -7.13 -18.64
N GLN A 145 5.41 -8.01 -19.58
CA GLN A 145 4.49 -7.68 -20.68
C GLN A 145 3.09 -7.28 -20.18
N GLN A 146 2.64 -7.76 -19.03
CA GLN A 146 1.37 -7.31 -18.43
C GLN A 146 1.46 -5.85 -17.93
N PHE A 147 2.64 -5.42 -17.48
CA PHE A 147 2.85 -4.07 -16.95
C PHE A 147 3.28 -3.06 -18.02
N THR A 148 4.21 -3.44 -18.91
CA THR A 148 4.82 -2.56 -19.93
C THR A 148 4.33 -2.82 -21.34
N GLY A 149 3.74 -4.00 -21.59
CA GLY A 149 3.28 -4.41 -22.90
C GLY A 149 1.88 -3.92 -23.23
N ASN A 150 1.44 -4.28 -24.43
CA ASN A 150 0.12 -4.01 -24.93
C ASN A 150 -0.91 -4.74 -24.07
N SER A 151 -1.63 -3.98 -23.26
CA SER A 151 -2.71 -4.50 -22.42
C SER A 151 -4.06 -4.21 -23.07
N GLU A 152 -4.94 -5.19 -23.00
CA GLU A 152 -6.36 -4.96 -23.22
C GLU A 152 -6.91 -4.17 -22.04
N VAL A 153 -7.62 -3.09 -22.32
CA VAL A 153 -8.22 -2.27 -21.27
C VAL A 153 -9.69 -2.05 -21.57
N ALA A 154 -10.52 -2.42 -20.60
CA ALA A 154 -11.92 -2.05 -20.57
C ALA A 154 -12.13 -1.06 -19.43
N THR A 155 -12.70 0.11 -19.74
CA THR A 155 -13.00 1.14 -18.76
C THR A 155 -14.41 1.66 -18.95
N GLN A 156 -15.05 1.97 -17.83
CA GLN A 156 -16.37 2.58 -17.81
C GLN A 156 -16.21 4.07 -17.51
N LEU A 157 -16.56 4.93 -18.46
CA LEU A 157 -16.49 6.39 -18.33
C LEU A 157 -17.62 6.94 -17.46
N SER A 158 -18.81 6.36 -17.60
CA SER A 158 -20.01 6.71 -16.85
C SER A 158 -20.95 5.50 -16.82
N LYS A 159 -22.09 5.60 -16.12
CA LYS A 159 -23.08 4.51 -16.04
C LYS A 159 -23.56 3.98 -17.40
N THR A 160 -23.37 4.74 -18.47
CA THR A 160 -23.83 4.42 -19.82
C THR A 160 -22.75 4.49 -20.88
N GLU A 161 -21.49 4.76 -20.55
CA GLU A 161 -20.41 4.96 -21.51
C GLU A 161 -19.23 4.06 -21.20
N TYR A 162 -18.72 3.37 -22.23
CA TYR A 162 -17.69 2.35 -22.11
C TYR A 162 -16.63 2.54 -23.19
N ILE A 163 -15.36 2.39 -22.83
CA ILE A 163 -14.23 2.31 -23.76
C ILE A 163 -13.57 0.95 -23.60
N PHE A 164 -13.27 0.32 -24.72
CA PHE A 164 -12.49 -0.89 -24.84
C PHE A 164 -11.31 -0.62 -25.77
N ILE A 165 -10.14 -1.08 -25.36
CA ILE A 165 -8.91 -0.98 -26.13
C ILE A 165 -8.30 -2.38 -26.21
N LYS A 166 -7.93 -2.81 -27.42
CA LYS A 166 -7.27 -4.10 -27.62
C LYS A 166 -5.81 -4.09 -27.20
N SER A 167 -5.12 -2.97 -27.38
CA SER A 167 -3.70 -2.89 -27.10
C SER A 167 -3.32 -1.47 -26.77
N TYR A 168 -2.85 -1.23 -25.55
CA TYR A 168 -2.32 0.07 -25.13
C TYR A 168 -0.86 -0.01 -24.71
N ASN A 169 0.01 0.75 -25.39
CA ASN A 169 1.38 0.98 -24.97
C ASN A 169 1.43 2.23 -24.08
N LYS A 170 1.63 2.01 -22.78
CA LYS A 170 1.65 3.08 -21.76
C LYS A 170 2.80 4.07 -21.94
N LYS A 171 3.97 3.62 -22.41
CA LYS A 171 5.17 4.46 -22.57
C LYS A 171 5.00 5.46 -23.71
N GLU A 172 4.48 4.97 -24.83
CA GLU A 172 4.30 5.78 -26.03
C GLU A 172 2.93 6.46 -26.10
N LYS A 173 2.04 6.15 -25.15
CA LYS A 173 0.66 6.65 -25.05
C LYS A 173 -0.12 6.49 -26.36
N ARG A 174 0.08 5.35 -27.01
CA ARG A 174 -0.56 4.95 -28.26
C ARG A 174 -0.99 3.49 -28.20
N GLY A 175 -1.90 3.11 -29.06
CA GLY A 175 -2.44 1.77 -29.07
C GLY A 175 -3.32 1.49 -30.26
N SER A 176 -3.92 0.30 -30.26
CA SER A 176 -4.77 -0.18 -31.35
C SER A 176 -6.07 -0.79 -30.83
N GLY A 177 -7.06 -0.80 -31.72
CA GLY A 177 -8.41 -1.29 -31.49
C GLY A 177 -9.16 -0.48 -30.45
N PHE A 178 -9.39 0.80 -30.72
CA PHE A 178 -10.20 1.68 -29.87
C PHE A 178 -11.68 1.48 -30.17
N PHE A 179 -12.47 1.19 -29.14
CA PHE A 179 -13.89 0.91 -29.26
C PHE A 179 -14.66 1.61 -28.15
N TYR A 180 -15.47 2.60 -28.50
CA TYR A 180 -16.27 3.36 -27.55
C TYR A 180 -17.75 3.15 -27.82
N GLN A 181 -18.53 2.94 -26.76
CA GLN A 181 -19.97 2.78 -26.81
C GLN A 181 -20.65 3.67 -25.80
N LYS A 182 -21.77 4.25 -26.20
CA LYS A 182 -22.67 5.02 -25.35
C LYS A 182 -24.08 4.50 -25.49
N PHE A 183 -24.69 4.27 -24.33
CA PHE A 183 -26.05 3.78 -24.17
C PHE A 183 -26.96 4.87 -23.62
N ASP A 184 -28.26 4.74 -23.83
CA ASP A 184 -29.28 5.51 -23.13
C ASP A 184 -29.60 4.85 -21.76
N LYS A 185 -30.39 5.54 -20.91
CA LYS A 185 -30.85 5.06 -19.60
C LYS A 185 -31.53 3.69 -19.65
N ASN A 186 -32.15 3.37 -20.78
CA ASN A 186 -32.81 2.07 -21.03
C ASN A 186 -31.85 0.99 -21.58
N ARG A 187 -30.52 1.20 -21.50
CA ARG A 187 -29.47 0.32 -22.04
C ARG A 187 -29.53 0.07 -23.54
N LYS A 188 -30.19 0.96 -24.30
CA LYS A 188 -30.18 0.94 -25.77
C LYS A 188 -28.94 1.67 -26.27
N LEU A 189 -28.20 1.07 -27.21
CA LEU A 189 -27.04 1.70 -27.83
C LEU A 189 -27.51 2.93 -28.62
N ILE A 190 -26.89 4.08 -28.37
CA ILE A 190 -27.19 5.33 -29.09
C ILE A 190 -26.02 5.80 -29.94
N TYR A 191 -24.80 5.40 -29.58
CA TYR A 191 -23.61 5.83 -30.26
C TYR A 191 -22.46 4.83 -30.08
N GLN A 192 -21.71 4.62 -31.14
CA GLN A 192 -20.53 3.77 -31.16
C GLN A 192 -19.44 4.44 -32.01
N LEU A 193 -18.18 4.28 -31.58
CA LEU A 193 -17.01 4.78 -32.28
C LEU A 193 -15.91 3.71 -32.25
N ASN A 194 -15.50 3.28 -33.42
CA ASN A 194 -14.42 2.32 -33.61
C ASN A 194 -13.25 3.06 -34.25
N ALA A 195 -12.01 2.79 -33.85
CA ALA A 195 -10.82 3.24 -34.54
C ALA A 195 -9.75 2.15 -34.53
N SER A 196 -9.00 2.02 -35.62
CA SER A 196 -7.93 1.03 -35.73
C SER A 196 -6.78 1.36 -34.79
N ASP A 197 -6.40 2.64 -34.70
CA ASP A 197 -5.29 3.11 -33.90
C ASP A 197 -5.69 4.37 -33.13
N PHE A 198 -5.04 4.59 -31.99
CA PHE A 198 -5.17 5.82 -31.26
C PHE A 198 -3.83 6.29 -30.71
N SER A 199 -3.67 7.60 -30.59
CA SER A 199 -2.55 8.22 -29.90
C SER A 199 -3.02 9.41 -29.07
N TRP A 200 -2.29 9.70 -28.00
CA TRP A 200 -2.62 10.81 -27.12
C TRP A 200 -1.86 12.07 -27.48
N ILE A 201 -2.58 13.16 -27.76
CA ILE A 201 -2.00 14.48 -28.00
C ILE A 201 -2.01 15.27 -26.68
N LYS A 202 -0.87 15.31 -26.01
CA LYS A 202 -0.71 15.94 -24.68
C LYS A 202 -1.06 17.43 -24.68
N GLU A 203 -0.70 18.16 -25.72
CA GLU A 203 -0.94 19.62 -25.84
C GLU A 203 -2.42 19.97 -25.91
N LYS A 204 -3.22 19.11 -26.56
CA LYS A 204 -4.64 19.36 -26.78
C LYS A 204 -5.53 18.66 -25.75
N ASN A 205 -5.00 17.72 -24.96
CA ASN A 205 -5.79 16.86 -24.07
C ASN A 205 -6.87 16.07 -24.86
N HIS A 206 -6.51 15.59 -26.06
CA HIS A 206 -7.38 14.87 -26.99
C HIS A 206 -6.72 13.57 -27.47
N PHE A 207 -7.56 12.58 -27.76
CA PHE A 207 -7.19 11.38 -28.47
C PHE A 207 -7.25 11.65 -29.97
N LEU A 208 -6.16 11.36 -30.68
CA LEU A 208 -6.16 11.19 -32.12
C LEU A 208 -6.54 9.75 -32.42
N LEU A 209 -7.63 9.57 -33.15
CA LEU A 209 -8.21 8.29 -33.55
C LEU A 209 -8.06 8.14 -35.05
N SER A 210 -7.33 7.12 -35.48
CA SER A 210 -7.04 6.88 -36.90
C SER A 210 -7.89 5.73 -37.45
N ASN A 211 -8.31 5.87 -38.70
CA ASN A 211 -9.23 5.00 -39.42
C ASN A 211 -10.50 4.75 -38.61
N TYR A 212 -11.26 5.82 -38.33
CA TYR A 212 -12.41 5.74 -37.46
C TYR A 212 -13.70 5.42 -38.23
N LEU A 213 -14.61 4.72 -37.55
CA LEU A 213 -15.98 4.48 -37.96
C LEU A 213 -16.89 4.84 -36.78
N GLU A 214 -17.70 5.86 -37.00
CA GLU A 214 -18.70 6.38 -36.08
C GLU A 214 -20.09 5.92 -36.51
N LYS A 215 -20.85 5.38 -35.58
CA LYS A 215 -22.23 4.95 -35.76
C LYS A 215 -23.11 5.65 -34.74
N THR A 216 -24.07 6.44 -35.22
CA THR A 216 -25.09 7.09 -34.39
C THR A 216 -26.45 6.49 -34.69
N ILE A 217 -27.18 6.08 -33.65
CA ILE A 217 -28.53 5.52 -33.78
C ILE A 217 -29.51 6.61 -33.37
N ASN A 218 -30.32 7.05 -34.32
CA ASN A 218 -31.33 8.09 -34.11
C ASN A 218 -32.57 7.52 -33.41
N LYS A 219 -33.44 8.41 -32.90
CA LYS A 219 -34.68 8.02 -32.19
C LYS A 219 -35.67 7.24 -33.06
N ASP A 220 -35.60 7.41 -34.37
CA ASP A 220 -36.38 6.72 -35.40
C ASP A 220 -35.79 5.36 -35.80
N GLN A 221 -34.77 4.88 -35.08
CA GLN A 221 -34.01 3.65 -35.38
C GLN A 221 -33.20 3.70 -36.68
N THR A 222 -33.06 4.86 -37.31
CA THR A 222 -32.14 5.02 -38.45
C THR A 222 -30.70 5.08 -37.95
N GLU A 223 -29.79 4.47 -38.72
CA GLU A 223 -28.36 4.47 -38.43
C GLU A 223 -27.65 5.47 -39.33
N LYS A 224 -26.92 6.40 -38.71
CA LYS A 224 -26.00 7.28 -39.42
C LYS A 224 -24.57 6.76 -39.23
N LEU A 225 -23.93 6.43 -40.34
CA LEU A 225 -22.52 6.03 -40.38
C LEU A 225 -21.68 7.20 -40.88
N ALA A 226 -20.56 7.44 -40.21
CA ALA A 226 -19.53 8.36 -40.64
C ALA A 226 -18.17 7.68 -40.50
N ASN A 227 -17.28 7.88 -41.46
CA ASN A 227 -15.93 7.34 -41.43
C ASN A 227 -14.93 8.42 -41.86
N GLY A 228 -13.68 8.24 -41.47
CA GLY A 228 -12.59 9.14 -41.84
C GLY A 228 -11.23 8.61 -41.43
N ASN A 229 -10.19 9.23 -41.98
CA ASN A 229 -8.81 8.82 -41.73
C ASN A 229 -8.34 9.21 -40.34
N ASP A 230 -8.64 10.43 -39.89
CA ASP A 230 -8.25 10.90 -38.55
C ASP A 230 -9.37 11.72 -37.92
N MET A 231 -9.59 11.51 -36.63
CA MET A 231 -10.48 12.31 -35.78
C MET A 231 -9.76 12.66 -34.49
N THR A 232 -9.98 13.87 -33.98
CA THR A 232 -9.58 14.23 -32.62
C THR A 232 -10.81 14.29 -31.72
N LYS A 233 -10.76 13.58 -30.58
CA LYS A 233 -11.85 13.54 -29.61
C LYS A 233 -11.34 13.56 -28.18
N SER A 234 -11.97 14.36 -27.33
CA SER A 234 -11.70 14.33 -25.89
C SER A 234 -12.70 13.42 -25.18
N PHE A 235 -12.21 12.66 -24.21
CA PHE A 235 -13.01 11.87 -23.28
C PHE A 235 -12.89 12.42 -21.84
N GLY A 236 -12.54 13.71 -21.71
CA GLY A 236 -12.45 14.45 -20.45
C GLY A 236 -11.15 14.24 -19.66
N HIS A 237 -10.51 13.07 -19.79
CA HIS A 237 -9.35 12.69 -18.99
C HIS A 237 -8.20 12.13 -19.84
N PRO A 238 -6.96 12.19 -19.34
CA PRO A 238 -5.82 11.60 -20.01
C PRO A 238 -5.85 10.05 -19.93
N PRO A 239 -5.14 9.35 -20.84
CA PRO A 239 -5.10 7.89 -20.89
C PRO A 239 -4.73 7.23 -19.56
N GLU A 240 -3.83 7.83 -18.78
CA GLU A 240 -3.41 7.29 -17.49
C GLU A 240 -4.53 7.27 -16.44
N GLU A 241 -5.52 8.17 -16.57
CA GLU A 241 -6.71 8.19 -15.71
C GLU A 241 -7.86 7.36 -16.29
N LEU A 242 -7.93 7.22 -17.62
CA LEU A 242 -8.97 6.44 -18.28
C LEU A 242 -8.69 4.94 -18.27
N PHE A 243 -7.42 4.55 -18.36
CA PHE A 243 -6.96 3.18 -18.44
C PHE A 243 -6.14 2.84 -17.21
N PRO A 244 -6.79 2.74 -16.03
CA PRO A 244 -6.06 2.76 -14.79
C PRO A 244 -5.19 1.51 -14.63
N ASP A 245 -3.89 1.73 -14.44
CA ASP A 245 -2.96 0.72 -14.02
C ASP A 245 -3.37 0.11 -12.67
N VAL A 246 -3.03 -1.18 -12.48
CA VAL A 246 -3.22 -1.90 -11.22
C VAL A 246 -2.53 -1.15 -10.06
N LEU A 247 -1.48 -0.39 -10.36
CA LEU A 247 -0.64 0.33 -9.40
C LEU A 247 -1.03 1.80 -9.16
N LEU A 248 -2.00 2.37 -9.87
CA LEU A 248 -2.33 3.81 -9.76
C LEU A 248 -2.81 4.24 -8.38
N GLY A 249 -3.48 3.36 -7.63
CA GLY A 249 -3.93 3.68 -6.27
C GLY A 249 -2.76 3.96 -5.32
N GLN A 250 -1.68 3.19 -5.45
CA GLN A 250 -0.49 3.28 -4.58
C GLN A 250 0.34 4.53 -4.85
N ASN A 251 0.25 5.08 -6.07
CA ASN A 251 1.02 6.25 -6.53
C ASN A 251 0.38 7.59 -6.14
N LYS A 252 -0.87 7.58 -5.67
CA LYS A 252 -1.62 8.80 -5.33
C LYS A 252 -1.47 9.14 -3.86
N THR A 253 -1.24 10.40 -3.55
CA THR A 253 -1.34 10.89 -2.16
C THR A 253 -2.75 10.68 -1.63
N THR A 254 -2.95 10.67 -0.32
CA THR A 254 -4.28 10.35 0.24
C THR A 254 -5.40 11.28 -0.25
N PRO A 255 -5.21 12.62 -0.35
CA PRO A 255 -6.22 13.50 -0.94
C PRO A 255 -6.56 13.16 -2.39
N ASP A 256 -5.53 12.89 -3.21
CA ASP A 256 -5.70 12.52 -4.62
C ASP A 256 -6.37 11.15 -4.77
N LEU A 257 -6.04 10.22 -3.88
CA LEU A 257 -6.61 8.88 -3.82
C LEU A 257 -8.10 8.92 -3.47
N ILE A 258 -8.51 9.73 -2.50
CA ILE A 258 -9.93 9.90 -2.15
C ILE A 258 -10.71 10.46 -3.35
N THR A 259 -10.15 11.48 -4.00
CA THR A 259 -10.77 12.09 -5.19
C THR A 259 -10.88 11.07 -6.32
N PHE A 260 -9.84 10.27 -6.55
CA PHE A 260 -9.83 9.18 -7.52
C PHE A 260 -10.88 8.11 -7.18
N ILE A 261 -10.96 7.64 -5.93
CA ILE A 261 -11.92 6.65 -5.46
C ILE A 261 -13.37 7.12 -5.69
N ASN A 262 -13.67 8.39 -5.39
CA ASN A 262 -15.01 8.93 -5.59
C ASN A 262 -15.44 8.88 -7.06
N ARG A 263 -14.51 9.21 -7.98
CA ARG A 263 -14.77 9.11 -9.43
C ARG A 263 -14.94 7.65 -9.86
N GLU A 264 -14.06 6.76 -9.44
CA GLU A 264 -14.14 5.33 -9.79
C GLU A 264 -15.40 4.66 -9.23
N LYS A 265 -15.91 5.16 -8.09
CA LYS A 265 -17.20 4.74 -7.53
C LYS A 265 -18.37 5.19 -8.39
N GLU A 266 -18.35 6.41 -8.94
CA GLU A 266 -19.38 6.90 -9.87
C GLU A 266 -19.39 6.13 -11.20
N LYS A 267 -18.19 5.76 -11.68
CA LYS A 267 -17.98 4.93 -12.87
C LYS A 267 -18.43 3.48 -12.70
N GLY A 268 -18.57 2.99 -11.46
CA GLY A 268 -18.93 1.59 -11.20
C GLY A 268 -17.77 0.60 -11.39
N ASN A 269 -16.52 1.04 -11.19
CA ASN A 269 -15.33 0.21 -11.39
C ASN A 269 -15.37 -1.05 -10.48
N ALA A 270 -15.16 -2.22 -11.10
CA ALA A 270 -15.14 -3.50 -10.39
C ALA A 270 -13.99 -3.64 -9.37
N ASN A 271 -12.90 -2.88 -9.53
CA ASN A 271 -11.69 -2.95 -8.69
C ASN A 271 -11.67 -1.94 -7.53
N LEU A 272 -12.81 -1.30 -7.23
CA LEU A 272 -12.92 -0.27 -6.18
C LEU A 272 -12.38 -0.73 -4.81
N ASN A 273 -12.53 -2.01 -4.47
CA ASN A 273 -12.06 -2.55 -3.19
C ASN A 273 -10.55 -2.44 -3.03
N ASN A 274 -9.77 -2.57 -4.10
CA ASN A 274 -8.31 -2.46 -4.02
C ASN A 274 -7.88 -1.04 -3.62
N TYR A 275 -8.54 -0.02 -4.20
CA TYR A 275 -8.27 1.38 -3.87
C TYR A 275 -8.75 1.74 -2.47
N LEU A 276 -9.89 1.21 -2.03
CA LEU A 276 -10.37 1.40 -0.66
C LEU A 276 -9.48 0.71 0.37
N ASN A 277 -8.98 -0.50 0.08
CA ASN A 277 -8.01 -1.19 0.94
C ASN A 277 -6.73 -0.37 1.10
N GLU A 278 -6.20 0.16 0.00
CA GLU A 278 -5.06 1.08 0.01
C GLU A 278 -5.32 2.31 0.88
N LEU A 279 -6.51 2.91 0.80
CA LEU A 279 -6.88 4.06 1.63
C LEU A 279 -6.92 3.70 3.12
N TYR A 280 -7.60 2.63 3.48
CA TYR A 280 -7.79 2.26 4.89
C TYR A 280 -6.50 1.73 5.53
N GLN A 281 -5.67 0.98 4.79
CA GLN A 281 -4.41 0.44 5.32
C GLN A 281 -3.42 1.55 5.69
N ARG A 282 -3.42 2.70 4.99
CA ARG A 282 -2.53 3.85 5.27
C ARG A 282 -2.67 4.40 6.68
N THR A 283 -3.83 4.20 7.30
CA THR A 283 -4.10 4.60 8.68
C THR A 283 -4.06 3.40 9.63
N SER A 284 -4.67 2.27 9.24
CA SER A 284 -4.77 1.13 10.14
C SER A 284 -3.42 0.48 10.43
N MET A 285 -2.49 0.43 9.46
CA MET A 285 -1.15 -0.10 9.69
C MET A 285 -0.36 0.74 10.72
N PRO A 286 -0.24 2.09 10.61
CA PRO A 286 0.39 2.89 11.66
C PRO A 286 -0.21 2.74 13.06
N ILE A 287 -1.53 2.57 13.19
CA ILE A 287 -2.18 2.37 14.50
C ILE A 287 -1.69 1.08 15.18
N SER A 288 -1.36 0.06 14.39
CA SER A 288 -0.84 -1.19 14.94
C SER A 288 0.48 -1.05 15.71
N VAL A 289 1.28 -0.01 15.43
CA VAL A 289 2.48 0.32 16.19
C VAL A 289 2.16 0.48 17.68
N ILE A 290 1.06 1.16 18.00
CA ILE A 290 0.63 1.40 19.37
C ILE A 290 0.17 0.08 20.01
N ILE A 291 -0.68 -0.67 19.31
CA ILE A 291 -1.22 -1.96 19.80
C ILE A 291 -0.09 -2.93 20.10
N LEU A 292 0.85 -3.09 19.16
CA LEU A 292 1.99 -3.97 19.32
C LEU A 292 2.94 -3.47 20.41
N THR A 293 3.13 -2.17 20.59
CA THR A 293 3.91 -1.65 21.73
C THR A 293 3.29 -2.07 23.06
N VAL A 294 1.97 -1.91 23.21
CA VAL A 294 1.24 -2.30 24.42
C VAL A 294 1.35 -3.80 24.67
N LEU A 295 1.13 -4.60 23.62
CA LEU A 295 1.19 -6.04 23.69
C LEU A 295 2.60 -6.50 24.06
N GLY A 296 3.62 -5.96 23.40
CA GLY A 296 5.03 -6.25 23.66
C GLY A 296 5.43 -5.92 25.09
N LEU A 297 5.09 -4.72 25.57
CA LEU A 297 5.33 -4.27 26.94
C LEU A 297 4.67 -5.21 27.97
N SER A 298 3.41 -5.57 27.73
CA SER A 298 2.63 -6.40 28.65
C SER A 298 3.21 -7.81 28.75
N LEU A 299 3.61 -8.41 27.63
CA LEU A 299 4.19 -9.76 27.60
C LEU A 299 5.62 -9.85 28.15
N SER A 300 6.43 -8.79 27.97
CA SER A 300 7.86 -8.81 28.28
C SER A 300 8.23 -8.20 29.63
N SER A 301 7.32 -7.47 30.28
CA SER A 301 7.58 -6.81 31.58
C SER A 301 7.65 -7.76 32.78
N GLN A 302 7.45 -9.07 32.59
CA GLN A 302 7.58 -10.08 33.63
C GLN A 302 8.87 -10.87 33.50
N LYS A 303 9.58 -11.02 34.63
CA LYS A 303 10.69 -11.96 34.74
C LYS A 303 10.12 -13.38 34.78
N LYS A 304 10.28 -14.15 33.69
CA LYS A 304 9.89 -15.57 33.62
C LYS A 304 11.13 -16.46 33.63
N ARG A 305 11.04 -17.63 34.27
CA ARG A 305 12.15 -18.60 34.45
C ARG A 305 12.56 -19.35 33.14
N GLY A 306 12.14 -18.91 31.96
CA GLY A 306 12.36 -19.59 30.67
C GLY A 306 13.42 -18.99 29.74
N GLY A 307 14.26 -18.07 30.23
CA GLY A 307 15.26 -17.37 29.42
C GLY A 307 14.67 -16.31 28.48
N LEU A 308 15.54 -15.45 27.94
CA LEU A 308 15.16 -14.36 27.02
C LEU A 308 14.51 -14.89 25.73
N GLY A 309 14.96 -16.05 25.24
CA GLY A 309 14.62 -16.59 23.92
C GLY A 309 13.16 -17.03 23.75
N LEU A 310 12.55 -17.66 24.76
CA LEU A 310 11.18 -18.17 24.63
C LEU A 310 10.14 -17.06 24.50
N ASN A 311 10.29 -15.98 25.29
CA ASN A 311 9.43 -14.81 25.20
C ASN A 311 9.58 -14.07 23.86
N LEU A 312 10.81 -14.02 23.33
CA LEU A 312 11.08 -13.49 21.99
C LEU A 312 10.41 -14.33 20.90
N ALA A 313 10.56 -15.65 20.94
CA ALA A 313 9.99 -16.54 19.93
C ALA A 313 8.45 -16.47 19.89
N LEU A 314 7.79 -16.58 21.05
CA LEU A 314 6.32 -16.45 21.14
C LEU A 314 5.85 -15.07 20.68
N GLY A 315 6.59 -14.03 21.05
CA GLY A 315 6.31 -12.69 20.57
C GLY A 315 6.39 -12.59 19.05
N ILE A 316 7.50 -13.02 18.45
CA ILE A 316 7.71 -12.96 17.00
C ILE A 316 6.61 -13.72 16.27
N ALA A 317 6.24 -14.93 16.73
CA ALA A 317 5.14 -15.69 16.14
C ALA A 317 3.82 -14.91 16.17
N LEU A 318 3.50 -14.27 17.29
CA LEU A 318 2.26 -13.49 17.42
C LEU A 318 2.28 -12.22 16.56
N ALA A 319 3.42 -11.54 16.45
CA ALA A 319 3.60 -10.40 15.55
C ALA A 319 3.50 -10.80 14.07
N PHE A 320 4.01 -11.98 13.71
CA PHE A 320 3.88 -12.52 12.37
C PHE A 320 2.42 -12.82 12.04
N VAL A 321 1.67 -13.50 12.93
CA VAL A 321 0.23 -13.73 12.75
C VAL A 321 -0.52 -12.41 12.60
N PHE A 322 -0.17 -11.40 13.42
CA PHE A 322 -0.78 -10.08 13.35
C PHE A 322 -0.57 -9.43 11.97
N VAL A 323 0.66 -9.35 11.45
CA VAL A 323 0.91 -8.72 10.15
C VAL A 323 0.39 -9.56 8.99
N PHE A 324 0.56 -10.87 9.05
CA PHE A 324 0.06 -11.78 8.03
C PHE A 324 -1.47 -11.66 7.88
N SER A 325 -2.19 -11.36 8.96
CA SER A 325 -3.64 -11.14 8.90
C SER A 325 -4.04 -9.95 8.01
N PHE A 326 -3.23 -8.87 7.93
CA PHE A 326 -3.50 -7.76 7.01
C PHE A 326 -3.45 -8.22 5.55
N GLU A 327 -2.44 -9.00 5.18
CA GLU A 327 -2.29 -9.49 3.81
C GLU A 327 -3.42 -10.44 3.40
N VAL A 328 -3.76 -11.38 4.29
CA VAL A 328 -4.88 -12.30 4.04
C VAL A 328 -6.19 -11.53 3.87
N LEU A 329 -6.50 -10.59 4.77
CA LEU A 329 -7.74 -9.82 4.71
C LEU A 329 -7.80 -8.86 3.52
N LYS A 330 -6.65 -8.33 3.08
CA LYS A 330 -6.54 -7.52 1.86
C LYS A 330 -6.97 -8.31 0.64
N VAL A 331 -6.49 -9.55 0.50
CA VAL A 331 -6.87 -10.45 -0.60
C VAL A 331 -8.35 -10.83 -0.52
N VAL A 332 -8.85 -11.19 0.67
CA VAL A 332 -10.27 -11.50 0.88
C VAL A 332 -11.17 -10.31 0.49
N SER A 333 -10.75 -9.09 0.81
CA SER A 333 -11.50 -7.89 0.46
C SER A 333 -11.40 -7.53 -1.03
N ALA A 334 -10.24 -7.74 -1.65
CA ALA A 334 -10.07 -7.58 -3.10
C ALA A 334 -11.07 -8.44 -3.89
N ASN A 335 -11.35 -9.66 -3.40
CA ASN A 335 -12.33 -10.58 -3.96
C ASN A 335 -13.79 -10.27 -3.61
N LYS A 336 -14.08 -9.10 -3.02
CA LYS A 336 -15.43 -8.62 -2.64
C LYS A 336 -16.15 -9.43 -1.56
N THR A 337 -15.46 -10.37 -0.91
CA THR A 337 -16.04 -11.18 0.19
C THR A 337 -16.22 -10.36 1.47
N LEU A 338 -15.29 -9.44 1.76
CA LEU A 338 -15.32 -8.62 2.97
C LEU A 338 -15.20 -7.12 2.61
N PRO A 339 -16.02 -6.23 3.20
CA PRO A 339 -15.90 -4.81 2.94
C PRO A 339 -14.50 -4.27 3.33
N PRO A 340 -13.87 -3.41 2.51
CA PRO A 340 -12.52 -2.90 2.74
C PRO A 340 -12.27 -2.27 4.11
N LEU A 341 -13.27 -1.55 4.63
CA LEU A 341 -13.20 -0.92 5.95
C LEU A 341 -12.98 -1.97 7.05
N PHE A 342 -13.76 -3.05 7.05
CA PHE A 342 -13.59 -4.10 8.04
C PHE A 342 -12.30 -4.88 7.82
N ALA A 343 -12.01 -5.24 6.58
CA ALA A 343 -10.79 -6.00 6.26
C ALA A 343 -9.52 -5.33 6.79
N MET A 344 -9.37 -4.02 6.58
CA MET A 344 -8.15 -3.30 6.97
C MET A 344 -8.12 -2.92 8.44
N TRP A 345 -9.24 -2.96 9.17
CA TRP A 345 -9.29 -2.62 10.60
C TRP A 345 -9.45 -3.83 11.52
N LEU A 346 -9.89 -4.97 11.00
CA LEU A 346 -10.17 -6.17 11.79
C LEU A 346 -8.96 -6.66 12.62
N PRO A 347 -7.70 -6.66 12.11
CA PRO A 347 -6.56 -7.02 12.94
C PRO A 347 -6.43 -6.13 14.18
N ASN A 348 -6.59 -4.81 14.02
CA ASN A 348 -6.53 -3.86 15.13
C ASN A 348 -7.71 -4.04 16.10
N ILE A 349 -8.91 -4.32 15.59
CA ILE A 349 -10.11 -4.55 16.39
C ILE A 349 -9.99 -5.83 17.23
N ILE A 350 -9.31 -6.86 16.74
CA ILE A 350 -9.09 -8.11 17.47
C ILE A 350 -7.94 -7.97 18.48
N PHE A 351 -6.79 -7.48 18.03
CA PHE A 351 -5.58 -7.45 18.87
C PHE A 351 -5.55 -6.26 19.83
N GLY A 352 -6.25 -5.16 19.53
CA GLY A 352 -6.36 -4.00 20.41
C GLY A 352 -6.93 -4.34 21.79
N PRO A 353 -8.13 -4.94 21.88
CA PRO A 353 -8.71 -5.39 23.16
C PRO A 353 -7.83 -6.41 23.89
N VAL A 354 -7.21 -7.35 23.17
CA VAL A 354 -6.27 -8.31 23.76
C VAL A 354 -5.07 -7.60 24.38
N ALA A 355 -4.47 -6.65 23.66
CA ALA A 355 -3.35 -5.85 24.16
C ALA A 355 -3.75 -5.04 25.41
N LEU A 356 -4.92 -4.40 25.39
CA LEU A 356 -5.45 -3.63 26.52
C LEU A 356 -5.74 -4.52 27.73
N TYR A 357 -6.38 -5.67 27.53
CA TYR A 357 -6.66 -6.63 28.60
C TYR A 357 -5.36 -7.11 29.27
N LEU A 358 -4.36 -7.50 28.47
CA LEU A 358 -3.05 -7.91 28.99
C LEU A 358 -2.34 -6.77 29.73
N TYR A 359 -2.48 -5.54 29.24
CA TYR A 359 -1.93 -4.35 29.89
C TYR A 359 -2.56 -4.08 31.25
N PHE A 360 -3.89 -4.06 31.35
CA PHE A 360 -4.57 -3.81 32.63
C PHE A 360 -4.38 -4.96 33.61
N LYS A 361 -4.41 -6.21 33.15
CA LYS A 361 -4.05 -7.37 33.97
C LYS A 361 -2.65 -7.22 34.55
N ARG A 362 -1.72 -6.62 33.79
CA ARG A 362 -0.35 -6.37 34.27
C ARG A 362 -0.26 -5.17 35.20
N ALA A 363 -1.02 -4.11 34.94
CA ALA A 363 -0.98 -2.89 35.74
C ALA A 363 -1.60 -3.05 37.14
N ASN A 364 -2.55 -3.97 37.27
CA ASN A 364 -3.26 -4.27 38.53
C ASN A 364 -2.59 -5.38 39.37
N GLN A 365 -1.43 -5.87 38.94
CA GLN A 365 -0.55 -6.78 39.70
C GLN A 365 0.55 -5.97 40.39
#